data_AF-A0A925W5Z5-F1
#
_entry.id   AF-A0A925W5Z5-F1
#
_cell.length_a   1.000
_cell.length_b   1.000
_cell.length_c   1.000
_cell.angle_alpha   90.00
_cell.angle_beta   90.00
_cell.angle_gamma   90.00
#
_symmetry.space_group_name_H-M   'P 1'
#
loop_
_entity.id
_entity.type
_entity.pdbx_description
1 polymer ?
#
loop_
_entity_poly.entity_id
_entity_poly.type
_entity_poly.pdbx_seq_one_letter_code
_entity_poly.pdbx_strand_id
1 'polypeptide(L)'
;MAWGTVELEPEVRDWLEKLPTPQFATAAFYVDLVADRGPLLGEPYTRQLDGKLRELRFHLDGRAVRVTYWIASGRRIVLLTVFA
;
A
#
# COMPACT_ATOMS: atom_id res chain seq x y z
N MET A 1 -0.08 4.62 -17.65
CA MET A 1 -0.87 5.57 -16.84
C MET A 1 -1.37 4.82 -15.64
N ALA A 2 -1.16 5.36 -14.43
CA ALA A 2 -1.66 4.75 -13.21
C ALA A 2 -3.18 4.61 -13.27
N TRP A 3 -3.70 3.53 -12.70
CA TRP A 3 -5.14 3.31 -12.60
C TRP A 3 -5.80 4.35 -11.69
N GLY A 4 -5.13 4.73 -10.60
CA GLY A 4 -5.64 5.65 -9.58
C GLY A 4 -4.56 6.49 -8.89
N THR A 5 -4.98 7.39 -8.00
CA THR A 5 -4.08 8.19 -7.15
C THR A 5 -3.96 7.59 -5.76
N VAL A 6 -2.79 7.72 -5.14
CA VAL A 6 -2.54 7.26 -3.77
C VAL A 6 -2.58 8.43 -2.80
N GLU A 7 -3.29 8.23 -1.70
CA GLU A 7 -3.33 9.12 -0.54
C GLU A 7 -2.83 8.36 0.69
N LEU A 8 -2.19 9.08 1.60
CA LEU A 8 -1.57 8.52 2.78
C LEU A 8 -2.20 9.16 4.01
N GLU A 9 -2.73 8.32 4.90
CA GLU A 9 -2.99 8.75 6.28
C GLU A 9 -1.66 9.12 6.97
N PRO A 10 -1.68 10.04 7.98
CA PRO A 10 -0.47 10.52 8.65
C PRO A 10 0.43 9.39 9.17
N GLU A 11 -0.15 8.32 9.71
CA GLU A 11 0.60 7.16 10.20
C GLU A 11 1.49 6.53 9.12
N VAL A 12 0.95 6.33 7.92
CA VAL A 12 1.67 5.70 6.81
C VAL A 12 2.74 6.65 6.26
N ARG A 13 2.46 7.97 6.21
CA ARG A 13 3.45 8.98 5.84
C ARG A 13 4.63 8.98 6.81
N ASP A 14 4.35 9.10 8.11
CA ASP A 14 5.37 9.15 9.15
C ASP A 14 6.24 7.89 9.18
N TRP A 15 5.65 6.73 8.86
CA TRP A 15 6.38 5.49 8.71
C TRP A 15 7.30 5.51 7.48
N LEU A 16 6.79 5.89 6.31
CA LEU A 16 7.60 5.99 5.08
C LEU A 16 8.79 6.94 5.24
N GLU A 17 8.59 8.09 5.87
CA GLU A 17 9.63 9.11 6.10
C GLU A 17 10.77 8.62 7.01
N LYS A 18 10.52 7.60 7.84
CA LYS A 18 11.51 7.01 8.76
C LYS A 18 12.25 5.81 8.15
N LEU A 19 11.84 5.31 6.98
CA LEU A 19 12.48 4.17 6.34
C LEU A 19 13.86 4.52 5.79
N PRO A 20 14.86 3.62 5.91
CA PRO A 20 16.08 3.69 5.11
C PRO A 20 15.77 3.73 3.61
N THR A 21 16.57 4.44 2.81
CA THR A 21 16.36 4.62 1.36
C THR A 21 16.04 3.33 0.60
N PRO A 22 16.74 2.19 0.80
CA PRO A 22 16.42 0.96 0.08
C PRO A 22 15.03 0.39 0.44
N GLN A 23 14.65 0.52 1.71
CA GLN A 23 13.35 0.07 2.20
C GLN A 23 12.24 1.00 1.70
N PHE A 24 12.47 2.31 1.71
CA PHE A 24 11.54 3.29 1.14
C PHE A 24 11.29 3.02 -0.35
N ALA A 25 12.34 2.78 -1.14
CA ALA A 25 12.21 2.48 -2.56
C ALA A 25 11.37 1.20 -2.80
N THR A 26 11.58 0.18 -1.96
CA THR A 26 10.80 -1.06 -2.03
C THR A 26 9.33 -0.82 -1.65
N ALA A 27 9.06 -0.08 -0.59
CA ALA A 27 7.70 0.27 -0.19
C ALA A 27 6.99 1.10 -1.27
N ALA A 28 7.68 2.10 -1.83
CA ALA A 28 7.17 2.93 -2.93
C ALA A 28 6.81 2.09 -4.16
N PHE A 29 7.64 1.11 -4.53
CA PHE A 29 7.33 0.19 -5.63
C PHE A 29 6.00 -0.55 -5.43
N TYR A 30 5.73 -1.07 -4.22
CA TYR A 30 4.48 -1.77 -3.96
C TYR A 30 3.28 -0.82 -3.91
N VAL A 31 3.47 0.41 -3.43
CA VAL A 31 2.45 1.46 -3.47
C VAL A 31 2.10 1.82 -4.92
N ASP A 32 3.10 2.00 -5.78
CA ASP A 32 2.92 2.25 -7.21
C ASP A 32 2.24 1.07 -7.90
N LEU A 33 2.57 -0.16 -7.51
CA LEU A 33 1.90 -1.36 -8.04
C LEU A 33 0.41 -1.37 -7.73
N VAL A 34 -0.01 -0.92 -6.54
CA VAL A 34 -1.43 -0.74 -6.20
C VAL A 34 -2.02 0.42 -7.02
N ALA A 35 -1.30 1.53 -7.19
CA ALA A 35 -1.75 2.67 -8.00
C ALA A 35 -1.99 2.28 -9.47
N ASP A 36 -1.15 1.43 -10.03
CA ASP A 36 -1.21 0.98 -11.42
C ASP A 36 -2.28 -0.08 -11.67
N ARG A 37 -2.48 -1.01 -10.74
CA ARG A 37 -3.39 -2.15 -10.92
C ARG A 37 -4.74 -1.97 -10.26
N GLY A 38 -4.82 -1.10 -9.24
CA GLY A 38 -6.04 -0.82 -8.50
C GLY A 38 -6.70 -2.10 -7.96
N PRO A 39 -8.01 -2.30 -8.21
CA PRO A 39 -8.75 -3.45 -7.71
C PRO A 39 -8.35 -4.77 -8.37
N LEU A 40 -7.62 -4.73 -9.49
CA LEU A 40 -7.13 -5.92 -10.20
C LEU A 40 -5.87 -6.51 -9.57
N LEU A 41 -5.21 -5.80 -8.65
CA LEU A 41 -4.12 -6.39 -7.89
C LEU A 41 -4.71 -7.36 -6.86
N GLY A 42 -4.42 -8.64 -7.03
CA GLY A 42 -4.82 -9.71 -6.12
C GLY A 42 -3.64 -10.34 -5.39
N GLU A 43 -3.87 -11.55 -4.87
CA GLU A 43 -2.83 -12.35 -4.21
C GLU A 43 -1.67 -12.67 -5.18
N PRO A 44 -0.42 -12.77 -4.68
CA PRO A 44 -0.01 -12.74 -3.27
C PRO A 44 0.16 -11.34 -2.67
N TYR A 45 0.08 -10.29 -3.49
CA TYR A 45 0.41 -8.91 -3.11
C TYR A 45 -0.68 -8.25 -2.26
N THR A 46 -1.94 -8.58 -2.49
CA THR A 46 -3.04 -8.03 -1.72
C THR A 46 -3.96 -9.12 -1.20
N ARG A 47 -4.65 -8.83 -0.11
CA ARG A 47 -5.72 -9.67 0.44
C ARG A 47 -6.92 -8.79 0.79
N GLN A 48 -8.12 -9.20 0.41
CA GLN A 48 -9.34 -8.55 0.89
C GLN A 48 -9.60 -8.98 2.33
N LEU A 49 -9.84 -8.01 3.22
CA LEU A 49 -10.08 -8.25 4.64
C LEU A 49 -11.58 -8.28 4.94
N ASP A 50 -12.27 -7.17 4.69
CA ASP A 50 -13.72 -7.04 4.86
C ASP A 50 -14.26 -5.93 3.97
N GLY A 51 -15.38 -6.16 3.28
CA GLY A 51 -15.98 -5.19 2.37
C GLY A 51 -14.96 -4.60 1.37
N LYS A 52 -14.70 -3.30 1.47
CA LYS A 52 -13.72 -2.58 0.62
C LYS A 52 -12.31 -2.50 1.22
N LEU A 53 -12.13 -2.96 2.46
CA LEU A 53 -10.85 -2.97 3.15
C LEU A 53 -9.96 -4.08 2.57
N ARG A 54 -8.75 -3.68 2.22
CA ARG A 54 -7.72 -4.55 1.64
C ARG A 54 -6.42 -4.36 2.39
N GLU A 55 -5.56 -5.37 2.31
CA GLU A 55 -4.22 -5.37 2.86
C GLU A 55 -3.23 -5.53 1.72
N LEU A 56 -2.25 -4.63 1.62
CA LEU A 56 -1.05 -4.75 0.79
C LEU A 56 0.03 -5.47 1.60
N ARG A 57 0.69 -6.46 1.01
CA ARG A 57 1.62 -7.38 1.69
C ARG A 57 2.94 -7.44 0.93
N PHE A 58 4.03 -7.17 1.64
CA PHE A 58 5.38 -7.27 1.10
C PHE A 58 6.40 -7.49 2.22
N HIS A 59 7.68 -7.59 1.85
CA HIS A 59 8.76 -7.73 2.82
C HIS A 59 9.75 -6.57 2.69
N LEU A 60 10.21 -6.06 3.84
CA LEU A 60 11.34 -5.13 3.95
C LEU A 60 12.41 -5.80 4.80
N ASP A 61 13.61 -5.98 4.26
CA ASP A 61 14.74 -6.63 4.93
C ASP A 61 14.36 -7.96 5.64
N GLY A 62 13.57 -8.79 4.96
CA GLY A 62 13.11 -10.09 5.46
C GLY A 62 11.97 -10.02 6.48
N ARG A 63 11.50 -8.83 6.87
CA ARG A 63 10.33 -8.64 7.75
C ARG A 63 9.07 -8.45 6.93
N ALA A 64 8.02 -9.17 7.30
CA ALA A 64 6.71 -9.03 6.66
C ALA A 64 6.08 -7.70 7.08
N VAL A 65 5.80 -6.86 6.10
CA VAL A 65 5.12 -5.57 6.26
C VAL A 65 3.75 -5.64 5.61
N ARG A 66 2.75 -5.07 6.30
CA ARG A 66 1.38 -5.00 5.81
C ARG A 66 0.87 -3.57 5.90
N VAL A 67 0.18 -3.12 4.87
CA VAL A 67 -0.47 -1.80 4.86
C VAL A 67 -1.94 -2.00 4.50
N THR A 68 -2.85 -1.63 5.38
CA THR A 68 -4.27 -1.64 5.05
C THR A 68 -4.63 -0.43 4.21
N TYR A 69 -5.55 -0.63 3.26
CA TYR A 69 -6.03 0.42 2.38
C TYR A 69 -7.46 0.16 1.94
N TRP A 70 -8.10 1.18 1.40
CA TRP A 70 -9.36 1.04 0.68
C TRP A 70 -9.33 1.83 -0.61
N ILE A 71 -10.22 1.44 -1.52
CA ILE A 71 -10.39 2.11 -2.80
C ILE A 71 -11.69 2.93 -2.73
N ALA A 72 -11.54 4.24 -2.62
CA ALA A 72 -12.61 5.21 -2.59
C ALA A 72 -13.11 5.54 -4.02
N SER A 73 -14.20 6.32 -4.10
CA SER A 73 -14.69 6.84 -5.37
C SER A 73 -13.62 7.70 -6.07
N GLY A 74 -13.67 7.75 -7.40
CA GLY A 74 -12.70 8.52 -8.18
C GLY A 74 -11.33 7.88 -8.33
N ARG A 75 -11.23 6.55 -8.12
CA ARG A 75 -9.95 5.79 -8.22
C ARG A 75 -8.88 6.29 -7.23
N ARG A 76 -9.33 6.64 -6.02
CA ARG A 76 -8.46 7.04 -4.92
C ARG A 76 -8.15 5.84 -4.04
N ILE A 77 -6.87 5.55 -3.87
CA ILE A 77 -6.36 4.48 -3.00
C ILE A 77 -5.85 5.17 -1.74
N VAL A 78 -6.51 4.95 -0.60
CA VAL A 78 -6.12 5.57 0.66
C VAL A 78 -5.44 4.52 1.54
N LEU A 79 -4.15 4.69 1.81
CA LEU A 79 -3.39 3.86 2.74
C LEU A 79 -3.67 4.31 4.17
N LEU A 80 -4.10 3.38 5.02
CA LEU A 80 -4.71 3.67 6.32
C LEU A 80 -3.76 3.45 7.51
N THR A 81 -3.21 2.24 7.63
CA THR A 81 -2.47 1.77 8.81
C THR A 81 -1.38 0.82 8.35
N VAL A 82 -0.22 0.88 8.98
CA VAL A 82 0.94 0.04 8.69
C VAL A 82 1.26 -0.88 9.86
N PHE A 83 1.60 -2.13 9.52
CA PHE A 83 2.06 -3.16 10.44
C PHE A 83 3.42 -3.63 9.95
N ALA A 84 4.51 -3.06 10.50
CA ALA A 84 5.89 -3.26 10.08
C ALA A 84 6.80 -3.69 11.24
#